data_AF-A0A522DDK9-F1
#
_entry.id   AF-A0A522DDK9-F1
#
_cell.length_a   1.000
_cell.length_b   1.000
_cell.length_c   1.000
_cell.angle_alpha   90.00
_cell.angle_beta   90.00
_cell.angle_gamma   90.00
#
_symmetry.space_group_name_H-M   'P 1'
#
loop_
_entity.id
_entity.type
_entity.pdbx_description
1 polymer ?
#
loop_
_entity_poly.entity_id
_entity_poly.type
_entity_poly.pdbx_seq_one_letter_code
_entity_poly.pdbx_strand_id
1 'polypeptide(L)' 'MRLCVVIPAYNAEDTVGDVVAGAKKYLQDVIVIDDGSKDNTAVAAEAGGAAVIRQSENLGKGDALKTGFR' A
#
# COMPACT_ATOMS: atom_id res chain seq x y z
N MET A 1 6.05 21.82 3.92
CA MET A 1 6.55 20.42 3.84
C MET A 1 5.35 19.52 3.61
N ARG A 2 5.41 18.58 2.66
CA ARG A 2 4.36 17.58 2.42
C ARG A 2 4.88 16.22 2.90
N LEU A 3 4.06 15.47 3.63
CA LEU A 3 4.41 14.18 4.22
C LEU A 3 3.42 13.13 3.70
N CYS A 4 3.91 11.94 3.41
CA CYS A 4 3.08 10.79 3.04
C CYS A 4 3.56 9.52 3.76
N VAL A 5 2.70 8.52 3.77
CA VAL A 5 3.03 7.16 4.22
C VAL A 5 3.06 6.25 3.01
N VAL A 6 4.15 5.52 2.82
CA VAL A 6 4.30 4.50 1.78
C VAL A 6 4.30 3.12 2.43
N ILE A 7 3.38 2.25 2.01
CA ILE A 7 3.19 0.91 2.56
C ILE A 7 3.38 -0.11 1.42
N PRO A 8 4.52 -0.82 1.35
CA PRO A 8 4.64 -1.97 0.46
C PRO A 8 3.79 -3.14 1.00
N ALA A 9 3.02 -3.79 0.14
CA ALA A 9 2.14 -4.90 0.52
C ALA A 9 2.23 -6.04 -0.52
N TYR A 10 2.18 -7.28 -0.05
CA TYR A 10 2.11 -8.48 -0.88
C TYR A 10 1.35 -9.58 -0.13
N ASN A 11 0.25 -10.06 -0.70
CA ASN A 11 -0.63 -11.08 -0.12
C ASN A 11 -0.99 -10.82 1.37
N ALA A 12 -1.53 -9.63 1.64
CA ALA A 12 -1.84 -9.10 2.96
C ALA A 12 -3.32 -8.67 3.08
N GLU A 13 -4.24 -9.30 2.35
CA GLU A 13 -5.67 -8.92 2.32
C GLU A 13 -6.31 -8.78 3.72
N ASP A 14 -5.91 -9.64 4.66
CA ASP A 14 -6.46 -9.66 6.02
C ASP A 14 -5.97 -8.52 6.93
N THR A 15 -4.88 -7.82 6.57
CA THR A 15 -4.20 -6.89 7.49
C THR A 15 -3.96 -5.50 6.91
N VAL A 16 -3.81 -5.37 5.59
CA VAL A 16 -3.43 -4.10 4.95
C VAL A 16 -4.48 -3.00 5.18
N GLY A 17 -5.77 -3.35 5.22
CA GLY A 17 -6.85 -2.40 5.49
C GLY A 17 -6.71 -1.71 6.86
N ASP A 18 -6.41 -2.49 7.90
CA ASP A 18 -6.22 -1.98 9.27
C ASP A 18 -4.97 -1.10 9.38
N VAL A 19 -3.88 -1.47 8.69
CA VAL A 19 -2.65 -0.67 8.64
C VAL A 19 -2.92 0.67 7.97
N VAL A 20 -3.64 0.68 6.84
CA VAL A 20 -4.03 1.91 6.13
C VAL A 20 -4.93 2.77 7.02
N ALA A 21 -5.95 2.19 7.63
CA ALA A 21 -6.86 2.91 8.52
C ALA A 21 -6.12 3.51 9.73
N GLY A 22 -5.13 2.79 10.27
CA GLY A 22 -4.24 3.29 11.32
C GLY A 22 -3.39 4.47 10.85
N ALA A 23 -2.75 4.36 9.69
CA ALA A 23 -1.92 5.43 9.12
C ALA A 23 -2.73 6.70 8.83
N LYS A 24 -3.96 6.55 8.34
CA LYS A 24 -4.89 7.66 8.04
C LYS A 24 -5.30 8.50 9.24
N LYS A 25 -5.13 8.00 10.47
CA LYS A 25 -5.33 8.80 11.69
C LYS A 25 -4.29 9.91 11.83
N TYR A 26 -3.13 9.79 11.17
CA TYR A 26 -2.01 10.72 11.29
C TYR A 26 -1.77 11.52 10.01
N LEU A 27 -1.91 10.91 8.84
CA LEU A 27 -1.67 11.54 7.54
C LEU A 27 -2.74 11.14 6.52
N GLN A 28 -3.24 12.11 5.74
CA GLN A 28 -4.23 11.84 4.69
C GLN A 28 -3.60 11.12 3.48
N ASP A 29 -2.35 11.48 3.15
CA ASP A 29 -1.61 10.94 2.01
C ASP A 29 -1.00 9.57 2.37
N VAL A 30 -1.78 8.50 2.18
CA VAL A 30 -1.35 7.11 2.35
C VAL A 30 -1.35 6.42 0.99
N ILE A 31 -0.19 5.88 0.60
CA ILE A 31 0.02 5.18 -0.65
C ILE A 31 0.41 3.74 -0.32
N VAL A 32 -0.33 2.78 -0.86
CA VAL A 32 0.02 1.35 -0.83
C VAL A 32 0.60 0.97 -2.18
N ILE A 33 1.74 0.28 -2.16
CA ILE A 33 2.31 -0.37 -3.34
C ILE A 33 2.01 -1.86 -3.21
N ASP A 34 1.04 -2.32 -3.98
CA ASP A 34 0.72 -3.76 -4.09
C ASP A 34 1.72 -4.40 -5.06
N ASP A 35 2.64 -5.19 -4.51
CA ASP A 35 3.75 -5.84 -5.19
C ASP A 35 3.30 -7.13 -5.89
N GLY A 36 2.27 -7.03 -6.73
CA GLY A 36 1.73 -8.14 -7.52
C GLY A 36 1.02 -9.22 -6.71
N SER A 37 0.22 -8.83 -5.70
CA SER A 37 -0.57 -9.79 -4.92
C SER A 37 -1.56 -10.58 -5.76
N LYS A 38 -1.84 -11.81 -5.32
CA LYS A 38 -2.83 -12.70 -5.95
C LYS A 38 -4.16 -12.78 -5.19
N ASP A 39 -4.21 -12.14 -4.04
CA ASP A 39 -5.38 -12.04 -3.17
C ASP A 39 -6.03 -10.65 -3.28
N ASN A 40 -6.91 -10.28 -2.34
CA ASN A 40 -7.59 -9.00 -2.35
C ASN A 40 -6.80 -7.85 -1.69
N THR A 41 -5.47 -7.95 -1.54
CA THR A 41 -4.63 -6.93 -0.88
C THR A 41 -4.94 -5.51 -1.33
N ALA A 42 -4.91 -5.25 -2.62
CA ALA A 42 -5.18 -3.90 -3.10
C ALA A 42 -6.63 -3.46 -2.90
N VAL A 43 -7.60 -4.37 -2.98
CA VAL A 43 -9.01 -4.04 -2.68
C VAL A 43 -9.17 -3.67 -1.21
N ALA A 44 -8.55 -4.42 -0.30
CA ALA A 44 -8.55 -4.12 1.14
C ALA A 44 -7.85 -2.79 1.45
N ALA A 45 -6.74 -2.49 0.76
CA ALA A 45 -6.03 -1.22 0.89
C ALA A 45 -6.86 -0.01 0.39
N GLU A 46 -7.51 -0.15 -0.76
CA GLU A 46 -8.44 0.84 -1.31
C GLU A 46 -9.62 1.07 -0.36
N ALA A 47 -10.18 0.01 0.23
CA ALA A 47 -11.26 0.09 1.22
C ALA A 47 -10.82 0.79 2.52
N GLY A 48 -9.56 0.62 2.95
CA GLY A 48 -8.95 1.40 4.02
C GLY A 48 -8.73 2.88 3.67
N GLY A 49 -8.86 3.23 2.38
CA GLY A 49 -8.79 4.58 1.86
C GLY A 49 -7.44 4.96 1.26
N ALA A 50 -6.49 4.04 1.10
CA ALA A 50 -5.21 4.35 0.47
C ALA A 50 -5.35 4.62 -1.03
N ALA A 51 -4.45 5.43 -1.57
CA ALA A 51 -4.14 5.35 -3.00
C ALA A 51 -3.32 4.08 -3.24
N VAL A 52 -3.64 3.31 -4.29
CA VAL A 52 -2.97 2.03 -4.53
C VAL A 52 -2.30 2.02 -5.90
N ILE A 53 -1.03 1.63 -5.92
CA ILE A 53 -0.27 1.34 -7.14
C ILE A 53 -0.03 -0.17 -7.18
N ARG A 54 -0.52 -0.84 -8.22
CA ARG A 54 -0.34 -2.30 -8.39
C ARG A 54 0.79 -2.58 -9.36
N GLN A 55 1.72 -3.44 -8.96
CA GLN A 55 2.72 -4.05 -9.82
C GLN A 55 2.14 -5.33 -10.45
N SER A 56 2.60 -5.68 -11.65
CA SER A 56 2.07 -6.84 -12.39
C SER A 56 2.50 -8.18 -11.80
N GLU A 57 3.61 -8.19 -11.06
CA GLU A 57 4.19 -9.35 -10.40
C GLU A 57 4.98 -8.90 -9.17
N ASN A 58 5.37 -9.85 -8.33
CA ASN A 58 6.19 -9.57 -7.16
C ASN A 58 7.64 -9.30 -7.56
N LEU A 59 8.06 -8.04 -7.42
CA LEU A 59 9.41 -7.52 -7.65
C LEU A 59 10.20 -7.33 -6.34
N GLY A 60 9.52 -7.53 -5.20
CA GLY A 60 10.08 -7.50 -3.86
C GLY A 60 9.95 -6.13 -3.19
N LYS A 61 9.91 -6.14 -1.86
CA LYS A 61 9.74 -4.94 -1.00
C LYS A 61 10.61 -3.74 -1.40
N GLY A 62 11.86 -3.98 -1.77
CA GLY A 62 12.79 -2.91 -2.16
C GLY A 62 12.36 -2.20 -3.44
N ASP A 63 11.81 -2.94 -4.41
CA ASP A 63 11.26 -2.36 -5.64
C ASP A 63 9.95 -1.63 -5.36
N ALA A 64 9.06 -2.22 -4.56
CA ALA A 64 7.84 -1.57 -4.13
C ALA A 64 8.10 -0.21 -3.45
N LEU A 65 9.09 -0.13 -2.54
CA LEU A 65 9.50 1.14 -1.92
C LEU A 65 10.06 2.14 -2.94
N LYS A 66 10.90 1.69 -3.88
CA LYS A 66 11.42 2.56 -4.95
C LYS A 66 10.30 3.12 -5.82
N THR A 67 9.28 2.32 -6.10
CA THR A 67 8.10 2.75 -6.84
C THR A 67 7.32 3.81 -6.06
N GLY A 68 7.13 3.64 -4.74
CA GLY A 68 6.41 4.60 -3.90
C GLY A 68 7.18 5.88 -3.55
N PHE A 69 8.50 5.94 -3.74
CA PHE A 69 9.32 7.14 -3.51
C PHE A 69 9.44 8.06 -4.73
N ARG A 70 8.87 7.66 -5.88
CA ARG A 70 8.81 8.49 -7.08
C ARG A 70 7.58 9.39 -7.04
#